data_AF-A0A3B0BZC1-F1
#
_entry.id   AF-A0A3B0BZC1-F1
#
_cell.length_a   1.000
_cell.length_b   1.000
_cell.length_c   1.000
_cell.angle_alpha   90.00
_cell.angle_beta   90.00
_cell.angle_gamma   90.00
#
_symmetry.space_group_name_H-M   'P 1'
#
loop_
_entity.id
_entity.type
_entity.pdbx_description
1 polymer ?
#
loop_
_entity_poly.entity_id
_entity_poly.type
_entity_poly.pdbx_seq_one_letter_code
_entity_poly.pdbx_strand_id
1 'polypeptide(L)'
;MKELWCWRCKMTVPMLDKDEFEIAKKLYNQGFKTNGINIKERFKPLLDYYTGLTGFDETVPNAIMHHAIHQYGPPCGKCGKPYRTPKASYCPACGNKRKENT
;
A
#
# COMPACT_ATOMS: atom_id res chain seq x y z
N MET A 1 9.36 -5.55 1.75
CA MET A 1 9.12 -4.13 1.38
C MET A 1 9.82 -3.64 0.08
N LYS A 2 9.28 -2.62 -0.62
CA LYS A 2 9.97 -1.79 -1.65
C LYS A 2 9.34 -0.39 -1.82
N GLU A 3 10.10 0.59 -2.30
CA GLU A 3 9.56 1.89 -2.72
C GLU A 3 8.72 1.78 -4.01
N LEU A 4 7.48 2.26 -3.97
CA LEU A 4 6.60 2.23 -5.14
C LEU A 4 5.59 3.39 -5.16
N TRP A 5 5.21 3.83 -6.36
CA TRP A 5 4.19 4.87 -6.54
C TRP A 5 2.80 4.39 -6.11
N CYS A 6 2.24 5.02 -5.08
CA CYS A 6 0.87 4.80 -4.64
C CYS A 6 -0.11 5.69 -5.43
N TRP A 7 -1.07 5.07 -6.12
CA TRP A 7 -2.06 5.80 -6.93
C TRP A 7 -3.04 6.64 -6.12
N ARG A 8 -3.28 6.27 -4.84
CA ARG A 8 -4.17 7.01 -3.94
C ARG A 8 -3.48 8.19 -3.29
N CYS A 9 -2.24 8.00 -2.81
CA CYS A 9 -1.44 9.08 -2.21
C CYS A 9 -0.81 10.02 -3.22
N LYS A 10 -0.65 9.58 -4.48
CA LYS A 10 0.05 10.33 -5.56
C LYS A 10 1.51 10.66 -5.21
N MET A 11 2.19 9.73 -4.55
CA MET A 11 3.61 9.81 -4.23
C MET A 11 4.22 8.42 -4.14
N THR A 12 5.54 8.34 -4.14
CA THR A 12 6.28 7.11 -3.81
C THR A 12 6.23 6.90 -2.31
N VAL A 13 5.93 5.68 -1.89
CA VAL A 13 5.88 5.25 -0.49
C VAL A 13 6.53 3.86 -0.35
N PRO A 14 7.04 3.51 0.84
CA PRO A 14 7.42 2.15 1.14
C PRO A 14 6.18 1.25 1.12
N MET A 15 6.15 0.28 0.22
CA MET A 15 5.08 -0.71 0.14
C MET A 15 5.51 -2.02 0.79
N LEU A 16 4.62 -2.56 1.60
CA LEU A 16 4.79 -3.81 2.30
C LEU A 16 4.74 -4.99 1.32
N ASP A 17 5.58 -6.00 1.55
CA ASP A 17 5.37 -7.30 0.94
C ASP A 17 4.17 -8.03 1.57
N LYS A 18 3.92 -9.27 1.13
CA LYS A 18 2.73 -10.00 1.51
C LYS A 18 2.69 -10.31 3.01
N ASP A 19 3.81 -10.71 3.60
CA ASP A 19 3.83 -11.16 4.99
C ASP A 19 3.77 -9.95 5.93
N GLU A 20 4.51 -8.89 5.58
CA GLU A 20 4.43 -7.58 6.25
C GLU A 20 2.99 -7.02 6.22
N PHE A 21 2.33 -7.09 5.04
CA PHE A 21 0.97 -6.57 4.89
C PHE A 21 -0.09 -7.38 5.65
N GLU A 22 0.05 -8.69 5.75
CA GLU A 22 -0.90 -9.50 6.54
C GLU A 22 -0.82 -9.17 8.04
N ILE A 23 0.36 -8.80 8.56
CA ILE A 23 0.49 -8.29 9.93
C ILE A 23 -0.21 -6.94 10.06
N ALA A 24 0.05 -5.99 9.14
CA ALA A 24 -0.62 -4.70 9.12
C ALA A 24 -2.15 -4.83 9.07
N LYS A 25 -2.68 -5.75 8.25
CA LYS A 25 -4.11 -6.02 8.14
C LYS A 25 -4.71 -6.57 9.44
N LYS A 26 -3.98 -7.43 10.16
CA LYS A 26 -4.42 -7.92 11.48
C LYS A 26 -4.53 -6.77 12.49
N LEU A 27 -3.52 -5.91 12.56
CA LEU A 27 -3.50 -4.73 13.44
C LEU A 27 -4.62 -3.74 13.07
N TYR A 28 -4.83 -3.51 11.76
CA TYR A 28 -5.93 -2.69 11.26
C TYR A 28 -7.29 -3.23 11.71
N ASN A 29 -7.53 -4.53 11.55
CA ASN A 29 -8.77 -5.17 11.99
C ASN A 29 -8.95 -5.14 13.51
N GLN A 30 -7.86 -5.23 14.28
CA GLN A 30 -7.90 -5.09 15.74
C GLN A 30 -8.37 -3.70 16.15
N GLY A 31 -7.91 -2.63 15.48
CA GLY A 31 -8.34 -1.27 15.76
C GLY A 31 -9.87 -1.07 15.71
N PHE A 32 -10.58 -1.78 14.83
CA PHE A 32 -12.05 -1.75 14.79
C PHE A 32 -12.72 -2.60 15.88
N LYS A 33 -12.04 -3.60 16.42
CA LYS A 33 -12.55 -4.44 17.51
C LYS A 33 -12.35 -3.80 18.88
N THR A 34 -11.39 -2.88 19.00
CA THR A 34 -11.10 -2.19 20.25
C THR A 34 -12.09 -1.04 20.46
N ASN A 35 -13.02 -1.26 21.39
CA ASN A 35 -14.03 -0.28 21.81
C ASN A 35 -13.56 0.51 23.04
N GLY A 36 -14.22 1.63 23.33
CA GLY A 36 -14.02 2.38 24.58
C GLY A 36 -12.75 3.26 24.64
N ILE A 37 -11.85 3.19 23.66
CA ILE A 37 -10.69 4.09 23.55
C ILE A 37 -10.83 5.06 22.37
N ASN A 38 -10.06 6.14 22.38
CA ASN A 38 -10.09 7.13 21.30
C ASN A 38 -9.56 6.53 19.97
N ILE A 39 -9.98 7.09 18.83
CA ILE A 39 -9.66 6.54 17.51
C ILE A 39 -8.16 6.50 17.21
N LYS A 40 -7.38 7.46 17.72
CA LYS A 40 -5.92 7.51 17.49
C LYS A 40 -5.23 6.33 18.18
N GLU A 41 -5.59 6.06 19.43
CA GLU A 41 -5.06 4.95 20.22
C GLU A 41 -5.43 3.59 19.63
N ARG A 42 -6.63 3.44 19.03
CA ARG A 42 -7.05 2.17 18.39
C ARG A 42 -6.12 1.70 17.30
N PHE A 43 -5.59 2.65 16.52
CA PHE A 43 -4.74 2.35 15.36
C PHE A 43 -3.27 2.61 15.61
N LYS A 44 -2.87 3.08 16.80
CA LYS A 44 -1.48 3.30 17.16
C LYS A 44 -0.59 2.07 16.91
N PRO A 45 -0.99 0.82 17.25
CA PRO A 45 -0.16 -0.35 16.96
C PRO A 45 0.13 -0.56 15.47
N LEU A 46 -0.83 -0.25 14.60
CA LEU A 46 -0.65 -0.31 13.15
C LEU A 46 0.33 0.76 12.66
N LEU A 47 0.16 2.00 13.12
CA LEU A 47 1.01 3.12 12.73
C LEU A 47 2.45 2.87 13.21
N ASP A 48 2.63 2.48 14.48
CA ASP A 48 3.94 2.14 15.04
C ASP A 48 4.61 0.98 14.29
N TYR A 49 3.85 -0.07 13.94
CA TYR A 49 4.37 -1.19 13.16
C TYR A 49 4.89 -0.73 11.79
N TYR A 50 4.09 0.05 11.07
CA TYR A 50 4.46 0.54 9.75
C TYR A 50 5.64 1.51 9.82
N THR A 51 5.64 2.48 10.73
CA THR A 51 6.76 3.42 10.90
C THR A 51 8.03 2.70 11.36
N GLY A 52 7.92 1.73 12.28
CA GLY A 52 9.07 0.95 12.75
C GLY A 52 9.71 0.08 11.65
N LEU A 53 8.89 -0.47 10.75
CA LEU A 53 9.38 -1.30 9.65
C LEU A 53 9.96 -0.46 8.49
N THR A 54 9.33 0.68 8.18
CA THR A 54 9.61 1.42 6.94
C THR A 54 10.41 2.70 7.17
N GLY A 55 10.44 3.23 8.39
CA GLY A 55 10.94 4.57 8.70
C GLY A 55 10.04 5.71 8.20
N PHE A 56 8.91 5.42 7.56
CA PHE A 56 7.98 6.43 7.04
C PHE A 56 6.88 6.72 8.06
N ASP A 57 6.75 7.98 8.46
CA ASP A 57 5.74 8.43 9.42
C ASP A 57 4.35 8.57 8.78
N GLU A 58 3.65 7.44 8.67
CA GLU A 58 2.25 7.42 8.23
C GLU A 58 1.34 7.79 9.42
N THR A 59 0.38 8.67 9.16
CA THR A 59 -0.55 9.19 10.19
C THR A 59 -2.00 8.79 9.93
N VAL A 60 -2.29 8.25 8.74
CA VAL A 60 -3.61 7.85 8.30
C VAL A 60 -3.65 6.32 8.19
N PRO A 61 -4.25 5.60 9.17
CA PRO A 61 -4.30 4.13 9.19
C PRO A 61 -4.83 3.50 7.89
N ASN A 62 -5.82 4.15 7.27
CA ASN A 62 -6.43 3.68 6.02
C ASN A 62 -5.45 3.74 4.84
N ALA A 63 -4.41 4.58 4.89
CA ALA A 63 -3.44 4.68 3.82
C ALA A 63 -2.59 3.40 3.71
N ILE A 64 -2.20 2.83 4.84
CA ILE A 64 -1.42 1.58 4.90
C ILE A 64 -2.12 0.44 4.16
N MET A 65 -3.46 0.43 4.15
CA MET A 65 -4.24 -0.63 3.48
C MET A 65 -4.08 -0.65 1.95
N HIS A 66 -3.52 0.39 1.34
CA HIS A 66 -3.15 0.41 -0.08
C HIS A 66 -1.63 0.54 -0.30
N HIS A 67 -0.81 0.31 0.73
CA HIS A 67 0.66 0.25 0.67
C HIS A 67 1.14 -1.20 0.64
N ALA A 68 0.62 -2.01 -0.29
CA ALA A 68 1.00 -3.41 -0.44
C ALA A 68 1.41 -3.71 -1.87
N ILE A 69 2.60 -4.28 -2.05
CA ILE A 69 3.20 -4.54 -3.37
C ILE A 69 2.28 -5.40 -4.25
N HIS A 70 1.69 -6.43 -3.66
CA HIS A 70 0.87 -7.40 -4.39
C HIS A 70 -0.45 -6.83 -4.93
N GLN A 71 -0.87 -5.63 -4.47
CA GLN A 71 -2.05 -4.94 -4.99
C GLN A 71 -1.78 -4.22 -6.32
N TYR A 72 -0.51 -4.05 -6.70
CA TYR A 72 -0.09 -3.34 -7.90
C TYR A 72 0.45 -4.30 -8.95
N GLY A 73 0.33 -3.90 -10.22
CA GLY A 73 0.95 -4.64 -11.30
C GLY A 73 2.42 -4.30 -11.50
N PRO A 74 3.07 -4.91 -12.50
CA PRO A 74 4.48 -4.64 -12.79
C PRO A 74 4.70 -3.17 -13.17
N PRO A 75 5.95 -2.69 -13.17
CA PRO A 75 6.30 -1.39 -13.74
C PRO A 75 5.83 -1.27 -15.19
N CYS A 76 5.31 -0.11 -15.56
CA CYS A 76 5.01 0.23 -16.95
C CYS A 76 6.31 0.31 -17.76
N GLY A 77 6.42 -0.46 -18.85
CA GLY A 77 7.61 -0.43 -19.71
C GLY A 77 7.88 0.91 -20.39
N LYS A 78 6.93 1.86 -20.40
CA LYS A 78 7.10 3.19 -20.97
C LYS A 78 7.50 4.27 -19.96
N CYS A 79 6.92 4.27 -18.75
CA CYS A 79 7.11 5.34 -17.77
C CYS A 79 7.57 4.88 -16.39
N GLY A 80 7.79 3.58 -16.18
CA GLY A 80 8.25 2.99 -14.92
C GLY A 80 7.20 2.92 -13.80
N LYS A 81 6.13 3.73 -13.83
CA LYS A 81 5.07 3.68 -12.80
C LYS A 81 4.33 2.33 -12.83
N PRO A 82 3.95 1.76 -11.68
CA PRO A 82 3.27 0.47 -11.63
C PRO A 82 1.88 0.55 -12.26
N TYR A 83 1.47 -0.54 -12.90
CA TYR A 83 0.07 -0.72 -13.25
C TYR A 83 -0.82 -0.72 -11.99
N ARG A 84 -2.04 -0.18 -12.07
CA ARG A 84 -2.95 0.00 -10.91
C ARG A 84 -3.28 -1.29 -10.18
N THR A 85 -3.33 -2.40 -10.92
CA THR A 85 -3.58 -3.74 -10.40
C THR A 85 -2.74 -4.75 -11.18
N PRO A 86 -2.54 -5.99 -10.67
CA PRO A 86 -1.82 -7.03 -11.40
C PRO A 86 -2.41 -7.37 -12.78
N LYS A 87 -3.72 -7.15 -12.95
CA LYS A 87 -4.48 -7.44 -14.17
C LYS A 87 -4.74 -6.21 -15.04
N ALA A 88 -4.23 -5.02 -14.67
CA ALA A 88 -4.52 -3.82 -15.45
C ALA A 88 -3.87 -3.88 -16.84
N SER A 89 -4.66 -3.58 -17.86
CA SER A 89 -4.28 -3.62 -19.28
C SER A 89 -3.76 -2.27 -19.80
N TYR A 90 -3.79 -1.20 -19.00
CA TYR A 90 -3.27 0.11 -19.39
C TYR A 90 -2.65 0.88 -18.21
N CYS A 91 -1.68 1.74 -18.52
CA CYS A 91 -0.99 2.57 -17.55
C CYS A 91 -1.75 3.90 -17.39
N PRO A 92 -2.25 4.24 -16.18
CA PRO A 92 -2.99 5.48 -15.98
C PRO A 92 -2.12 6.73 -15.98
N ALA A 93 -0.79 6.62 -15.91
CA ALA A 93 0.11 7.77 -15.97
C ALA A 93 0.38 8.23 -17.40
N CYS A 94 0.51 7.31 -18.36
CA CYS A 94 0.99 7.64 -19.70
C CYS A 94 0.18 7.00 -20.84
N GLY A 95 -0.90 6.28 -20.52
CA GLY A 95 -1.78 5.63 -21.50
C GLY A 95 -1.22 4.35 -22.13
N ASN A 96 0.00 3.91 -21.76
CA ASN A 96 0.60 2.71 -22.35
C ASN A 96 -0.26 1.46 -22.12
N LYS A 97 -0.67 0.77 -23.20
CA LYS A 97 -1.35 -0.52 -23.12
C LYS A 97 -0.34 -1.62 -22.77
N ARG A 98 -0.68 -2.46 -21.80
CA ARG A 98 0.12 -3.63 -21.43
C ARG A 98 -0.06 -4.67 -22.52
N LYS A 99 1.04 -5.07 -23.16
CA LYS A 99 1.04 -6.28 -23.99
C LYS A 99 0.89 -7.46 -23.04
N GLU A 100 -0.22 -8.18 -23.12
CA GLU A 100 -0.32 -9.47 -22.45
C GLU A 100 0.66 -10.41 -23.18
N ASN A 101 1.50 -11.10 -22.42
CA ASN A 101 2.28 -12.19 -22.98
C ASN A 101 1.27 -13.32 -23.20
N THR A 102 0.76 -13.46 -24.43
CA THR A 102 0.18 -14.72 -24.93
C THR A 102 1.20 -15.83 -24.84
#